data_AF-A0A4Q3UC36-F1
#
_entry.id   AF-A0A4Q3UC36-F1
#
_cell.length_a   1.000
_cell.length_b   1.000
_cell.length_c   1.000
_cell.angle_alpha   90.00
_cell.angle_beta   90.00
_cell.angle_gamma   90.00
#
_symmetry.space_group_name_H-M   'P 1'
#
loop_
_entity.id
_entity.type
_entity.pdbx_description
1 polymer ?
#
loop_
_entity_poly.entity_id
_entity_poly.type
_entity_poly.pdbx_seq_one_letter_code
_entity_poly.pdbx_strand_id
1 'polypeptide(L)'
;MARFENVKISDSGANAFEGLTIEEALAKHIVDGVKKGLEARIDQALENYEPLAIVNDILLGGMKTVGELFGAGKMQLPFVLQSAEVMKAAVRYLEPKMEKVEGSEKGSILLATVSGDVHDIGKNLVDIILSNNGYRVVNIGIKQPINAILDAWNEHKTDAIGLSGLLVKSTLIMKDNLLERPGRLRGAPHHGGTSQHAR
;
A
#
# COMPACT_ATOMS: atom_id res chain seq x y z
N MET A 1 36.30 -20.23 -13.32
CA MET A 1 34.83 -20.50 -13.31
C MET A 1 34.11 -19.32 -13.95
N ALA A 2 34.15 -19.28 -15.28
CA ALA A 2 33.49 -18.26 -16.10
C ALA A 2 32.05 -18.69 -16.38
N ARG A 3 31.04 -17.96 -15.89
CA ARG A 3 29.63 -18.22 -16.24
C ARG A 3 28.64 -17.05 -16.14
N PHE A 4 29.07 -15.79 -16.17
CA PHE A 4 28.12 -14.67 -16.36
C PHE A 4 28.77 -13.52 -17.12
N GLU A 5 29.02 -13.73 -18.40
CA GLU A 5 29.36 -12.67 -19.35
C GLU A 5 28.25 -12.67 -20.41
N ASN A 6 27.57 -11.54 -20.60
CA ASN A 6 26.47 -11.28 -21.54
C ASN A 6 25.03 -11.59 -21.10
N VAL A 7 24.53 -10.85 -20.10
CA VAL A 7 23.14 -10.38 -20.21
C VAL A 7 23.20 -9.02 -20.89
N LYS A 8 23.15 -9.02 -22.22
CA LYS A 8 22.86 -7.80 -22.97
C LYS A 8 21.44 -7.39 -22.59
N ILE A 9 21.29 -6.22 -21.95
CA ILE A 9 20.03 -5.48 -21.98
C ILE A 9 19.76 -5.29 -23.47
N SER A 10 18.77 -6.00 -24.01
CA SER A 10 18.36 -5.82 -25.40
C SER A 10 17.76 -4.43 -25.51
N ASP A 11 18.56 -3.47 -25.97
CA ASP A 11 18.08 -2.24 -26.56
C ASP A 11 17.56 -2.58 -27.97
N SER A 12 16.48 -3.34 -28.01
CA SER A 12 15.72 -3.56 -29.24
C SER A 12 14.87 -2.32 -29.43
N GLY A 13 15.17 -1.52 -30.45
CA GLY A 13 14.47 -0.29 -30.85
C GLY A 13 13.01 -0.47 -31.29
N ALA A 14 12.33 -1.53 -30.83
CA ALA A 14 10.87 -1.64 -30.83
C ALA A 14 10.36 -1.01 -29.52
N ASN A 15 9.31 -0.19 -29.59
CA ASN A 15 8.71 0.35 -28.37
C ASN A 15 8.17 -0.84 -27.57
N ALA A 16 8.78 -1.13 -26.40
CA ALA A 16 8.46 -2.30 -25.57
C ALA A 16 6.99 -2.34 -25.09
N PHE A 17 6.21 -1.30 -25.38
CA PHE A 17 4.80 -1.15 -25.05
C PHE A 17 3.90 -0.98 -26.28
N GLU A 18 4.43 -1.20 -27.49
CA GLU A 18 3.67 -1.08 -28.74
C GLU A 18 2.62 -2.19 -28.85
N GLY A 19 1.39 -1.82 -29.23
CA GLY A 19 0.27 -2.76 -29.40
C GLY A 19 -0.41 -3.23 -28.11
N LEU A 20 0.07 -2.81 -26.93
CA LEU A 20 -0.56 -3.13 -25.65
C LEU A 20 -1.72 -2.18 -25.33
N THR A 21 -2.73 -2.68 -24.62
CA THR A 21 -3.75 -1.80 -24.01
C THR A 21 -3.13 -0.95 -22.89
N ILE A 22 -3.86 0.06 -22.42
CA ILE A 22 -3.36 0.95 -21.37
C ILE A 22 -3.12 0.19 -20.06
N GLU A 23 -4.01 -0.76 -19.74
CA GLU A 23 -3.95 -1.62 -18.56
C GLU A 23 -2.77 -2.58 -18.64
N GLU A 24 -2.62 -3.26 -19.77
CA GLU A 24 -1.50 -4.18 -20.03
C GLU A 24 -0.16 -3.47 -19.93
N ALA A 25 -0.07 -2.28 -20.49
CA ALA A 25 1.16 -1.53 -20.49
C ALA A 25 1.51 -0.95 -19.10
N LEU A 26 0.52 -0.51 -18.31
CA LEU A 26 0.72 -0.12 -16.92
C LEU A 26 1.13 -1.32 -16.05
N ALA A 27 0.49 -2.47 -16.20
CA ALA A 27 0.91 -3.70 -15.54
C ALA A 27 2.35 -4.08 -15.94
N LYS A 28 2.71 -3.93 -17.22
CA LYS A 28 4.07 -4.16 -17.72
C LYS A 28 5.10 -3.22 -17.10
N HIS A 29 4.78 -1.93 -16.89
CA HIS A 29 5.66 -1.02 -16.15
C HIS A 29 6.02 -1.55 -14.76
N ILE A 30 5.03 -2.11 -14.05
CA ILE A 30 5.23 -2.71 -12.73
C ILE A 30 6.07 -3.98 -12.83
N VAL A 31 5.70 -4.92 -13.71
CA VAL A 31 6.40 -6.22 -13.83
C VAL A 31 7.85 -6.05 -14.27
N ASP A 32 8.11 -5.16 -15.24
CA ASP A 32 9.46 -4.94 -15.77
C ASP A 32 10.27 -3.93 -14.92
N GLY A 33 9.64 -3.27 -13.95
CA GLY A 33 10.31 -2.27 -13.12
C GLY A 33 10.75 -1.01 -13.87
N VAL A 34 10.02 -0.61 -14.91
CA VAL A 34 10.36 0.55 -15.77
C VAL A 34 9.61 1.81 -15.33
N LYS A 35 10.34 2.82 -14.84
CA LYS A 35 9.78 4.14 -14.48
C LYS A 35 9.59 5.06 -15.69
N LYS A 36 10.41 4.93 -16.73
CA LYS A 36 10.41 5.82 -17.89
C LYS A 36 9.05 5.77 -18.60
N GLY A 37 8.37 6.90 -18.72
CA GLY A 37 7.05 7.00 -19.38
C GLY A 37 5.86 6.52 -18.54
N LEU A 38 6.08 6.13 -17.27
CA LEU A 38 5.02 5.69 -16.37
C LEU A 38 3.96 6.78 -16.16
N GLU A 39 4.36 8.01 -15.83
CA GLU A 39 3.45 9.11 -15.52
C GLU A 39 2.56 9.48 -16.71
N ALA A 40 3.15 9.60 -17.90
CA ALA A 40 2.39 9.87 -19.13
C ALA A 40 1.36 8.77 -19.44
N ARG A 41 1.68 7.51 -19.11
CA ARG A 41 0.74 6.40 -19.27
C ARG A 41 -0.34 6.40 -18.19
N ILE A 42 -0.01 6.82 -16.97
CA ILE A 42 -1.00 7.05 -15.92
C ILE A 42 -1.95 8.16 -16.35
N ASP A 43 -1.46 9.26 -16.93
CA ASP A 43 -2.31 10.35 -17.43
C ASP A 43 -3.29 9.87 -18.51
N GLN A 44 -2.86 8.99 -19.41
CA GLN A 44 -3.76 8.34 -20.38
C GLN A 44 -4.81 7.45 -19.71
N ALA A 45 -4.44 6.69 -18.68
CA ALA A 45 -5.41 5.87 -17.95
C ALA A 45 -6.44 6.73 -17.18
N LEU A 46 -6.03 7.90 -16.69
CA LEU A 46 -6.91 8.84 -15.98
C LEU A 46 -8.02 9.41 -16.87
N GLU A 47 -7.93 9.28 -18.19
CA GLU A 47 -9.03 9.66 -19.10
C GLU A 47 -10.25 8.75 -18.94
N ASN A 48 -10.06 7.50 -18.49
CA ASN A 48 -11.11 6.48 -18.43
C ASN A 48 -11.29 5.85 -17.04
N TYR A 49 -10.35 6.08 -16.11
CA TYR A 49 -10.32 5.45 -14.81
C TYR A 49 -10.11 6.46 -13.69
N GLU A 50 -10.84 6.27 -12.59
CA GLU A 50 -10.54 6.98 -11.35
C GLU A 50 -9.14 6.62 -10.84
N PRO A 51 -8.39 7.57 -10.23
CA PRO A 51 -7.02 7.31 -9.76
C PRO A 51 -6.90 6.10 -8.84
N LEU A 52 -7.91 5.86 -7.99
CA LEU A 52 -7.95 4.72 -7.09
C LEU A 52 -8.19 3.38 -7.83
N ALA A 53 -8.99 3.39 -8.89
CA ALA A 53 -9.23 2.22 -9.73
C ALA A 53 -7.93 1.81 -10.46
N ILE A 54 -7.14 2.77 -10.93
CA ILE A 54 -5.82 2.49 -11.52
C ILE A 54 -4.92 1.72 -10.54
N VAL A 55 -4.88 2.13 -9.27
CA VAL A 55 -4.09 1.43 -8.24
C VAL A 55 -4.60 0.02 -8.00
N ASN A 56 -5.91 -0.14 -7.73
CA ASN A 56 -6.49 -1.39 -7.25
C ASN A 56 -6.67 -2.43 -8.35
N ASP A 57 -7.09 -2.00 -9.55
CA ASP A 57 -7.53 -2.92 -10.60
C ASP A 57 -6.41 -3.20 -11.61
N ILE A 58 -5.48 -2.26 -11.80
CA ILE A 58 -4.42 -2.35 -12.81
C ILE A 58 -3.06 -2.61 -12.16
N LEU A 59 -2.56 -1.65 -11.36
CA LEU A 59 -1.19 -1.70 -10.83
C LEU A 59 -0.99 -2.84 -9.83
N LEU A 60 -1.99 -3.12 -8.99
CA LEU A 60 -1.96 -4.25 -8.07
C LEU A 60 -1.95 -5.60 -8.81
N GLY A 61 -2.59 -5.68 -9.98
CA GLY A 61 -2.51 -6.83 -10.89
C GLY A 61 -1.06 -7.11 -11.32
N GLY A 62 -0.33 -6.06 -11.71
CA GLY A 62 1.10 -6.17 -12.01
C GLY A 62 1.93 -6.67 -10.81
N MET A 63 1.66 -6.15 -9.61
CA MET A 63 2.33 -6.61 -8.38
C MET A 63 2.01 -8.08 -8.03
N LYS A 64 0.79 -8.54 -8.32
CA LYS A 64 0.42 -9.95 -8.16
C LYS A 64 1.28 -10.84 -9.07
N THR A 65 1.43 -10.48 -10.34
CA THR A 65 2.31 -11.20 -11.28
C THR A 65 3.77 -11.21 -10.81
N VAL A 66 4.29 -10.09 -10.29
CA VAL A 66 5.63 -10.03 -9.69
C VAL A 66 5.77 -11.03 -8.54
N GLY A 67 4.77 -11.11 -7.65
CA GLY A 67 4.74 -12.08 -6.55
C GLY A 67 4.73 -13.53 -7.01
N GLU A 68 3.94 -13.85 -8.04
CA GLU A 68 3.87 -15.18 -8.65
C GLU A 68 5.22 -15.58 -9.29
N LEU A 69 5.86 -14.67 -10.04
CA LEU A 69 7.15 -14.92 -10.67
C LEU A 69 8.26 -15.12 -9.62
N PHE A 70 8.26 -14.32 -8.55
CA PHE A 70 9.22 -14.46 -7.46
C PHE A 70 9.02 -15.77 -6.70
N GLY A 71 7.78 -16.11 -6.36
CA GLY A 71 7.44 -17.37 -5.68
C GLY A 71 7.79 -18.62 -6.50
N ALA A 72 7.71 -18.52 -7.83
CA ALA A 72 8.12 -19.59 -8.75
C ALA A 72 9.64 -19.61 -9.03
N GLY A 73 10.44 -18.72 -8.44
CA GLY A 73 11.88 -18.61 -8.69
C GLY A 73 12.25 -18.07 -10.08
N LYS A 74 11.28 -17.51 -10.81
CA LYS A 74 11.44 -16.95 -12.16
C LYS A 74 11.85 -15.47 -12.16
N MET A 75 11.73 -14.80 -11.01
CA MET A 75 12.17 -13.43 -10.81
C MET A 75 13.07 -13.36 -9.58
N GLN A 76 14.19 -12.64 -9.69
CA GLN A 76 15.12 -12.45 -8.58
C GLN A 76 14.74 -11.23 -7.73
N LEU A 77 15.15 -11.25 -6.46
CA LEU A 77 14.85 -10.18 -5.50
C LEU A 77 15.18 -8.76 -5.99
N PRO A 78 16.31 -8.49 -6.69
CA PRO A 78 16.59 -7.14 -7.21
C PRO A 78 15.49 -6.60 -8.13
N PHE A 79 14.89 -7.45 -8.97
CA PHE A 79 13.80 -7.06 -9.87
C PHE A 79 12.50 -6.83 -9.11
N VAL A 80 12.21 -7.64 -8.09
CA VAL A 80 11.03 -7.41 -7.22
C VAL A 80 11.11 -6.06 -6.53
N LEU A 81 12.29 -5.69 -6.02
CA LEU A 81 12.51 -4.38 -5.41
C LEU A 81 12.36 -3.24 -6.43
N GLN A 82 12.83 -3.45 -7.66
CA GLN A 82 12.64 -2.49 -8.74
C GLN A 82 11.15 -2.30 -9.07
N SER A 83 10.37 -3.37 -9.20
CA SER A 83 8.92 -3.32 -9.39
C SER A 83 8.21 -2.57 -8.26
N ALA A 84 8.60 -2.83 -7.01
CA ALA A 84 8.07 -2.13 -5.84
C ALA A 84 8.36 -0.63 -5.89
N GLU A 85 9.54 -0.22 -6.38
CA GLU A 85 9.89 1.19 -6.57
C GLU A 85 9.07 1.87 -7.67
N VAL A 86 8.69 1.15 -8.72
CA VAL A 86 7.74 1.67 -9.74
C VAL A 86 6.34 1.80 -9.16
N MET A 87 5.88 0.79 -8.41
CA MET A 87 4.58 0.83 -7.74
C MET A 87 4.48 2.04 -6.79
N LYS A 88 5.52 2.28 -5.98
CA LYS A 88 5.57 3.44 -5.08
C LYS A 88 5.58 4.77 -5.86
N ALA A 89 6.26 4.83 -7.00
CA ALA A 89 6.24 6.02 -7.85
C ALA A 89 4.85 6.28 -8.44
N ALA A 90 4.16 5.25 -8.93
CA ALA A 90 2.81 5.36 -9.47
C ALA A 90 1.82 5.85 -8.41
N VAL A 91 1.83 5.26 -7.21
CA VAL A 91 0.93 5.67 -6.12
C VAL A 91 1.18 7.13 -5.71
N ARG A 92 2.44 7.56 -5.57
CA ARG A 92 2.77 8.98 -5.30
C ARG A 92 2.28 9.93 -6.39
N TYR A 93 2.29 9.49 -7.65
CA TYR A 93 1.84 10.31 -8.77
C TYR A 93 0.31 10.43 -8.84
N LEU A 94 -0.40 9.37 -8.43
CA LEU A 94 -1.86 9.29 -8.40
C LEU A 94 -2.47 9.98 -7.17
N GLU A 95 -1.78 9.95 -6.03
CA GLU A 95 -2.21 10.54 -4.76
C GLU A 95 -2.81 11.96 -4.89
N PRO A 96 -2.11 12.96 -5.48
CA PRO A 96 -2.64 14.32 -5.58
C PRO A 96 -3.86 14.45 -6.51
N LYS A 97 -4.16 13.40 -7.29
CA LYS A 97 -5.26 13.36 -8.26
C LYS A 97 -6.51 12.69 -7.69
N MET A 98 -6.42 12.04 -6.53
CA MET A 98 -7.56 11.46 -5.83
C MET A 98 -8.44 12.55 -5.23
N GLU A 99 -9.77 12.41 -5.37
CA GLU A 99 -10.72 13.35 -4.78
C GLU A 99 -10.55 13.46 -3.26
N LYS A 100 -10.69 14.69 -2.77
CA LYS A 100 -10.71 14.99 -1.34
C LYS A 100 -12.10 15.47 -0.95
N VAL A 101 -12.66 14.85 0.08
CA VAL A 101 -13.91 15.30 0.68
C VAL A 101 -13.57 16.42 1.65
N GLU A 102 -14.03 17.64 1.36
CA GLU A 102 -13.92 18.76 2.31
C GLU A 102 -14.88 18.57 3.49
N GLY A 103 -14.43 18.90 4.70
CA GLY A 103 -15.23 18.79 5.91
C GLY A 103 -14.40 18.92 7.19
N SER A 104 -15.09 18.88 8.34
CA SER A 104 -14.44 18.79 9.65
C SER A 104 -13.79 17.41 9.85
N GLU A 105 -12.68 17.37 10.60
CA GLU A 105 -12.01 16.13 10.98
C GLU A 105 -13.01 15.13 11.60
N LYS A 106 -13.21 13.98 10.94
CA LYS A 106 -14.17 12.94 11.35
C LYS A 106 -13.65 12.08 12.51
N GLY A 107 -12.34 12.11 12.73
CA GLY A 107 -11.62 11.32 13.72
C GLY A 107 -10.17 11.13 13.31
N SER A 108 -9.41 10.46 14.17
CA SER A 108 -7.97 10.30 14.03
C SER A 108 -7.54 8.83 14.15
N ILE A 109 -6.62 8.41 13.29
CA ILE A 109 -6.20 7.01 13.16
C ILE A 109 -4.68 6.93 13.13
N LEU A 110 -4.10 6.08 13.98
CA LEU A 110 -2.69 5.75 13.93
C LEU A 110 -2.47 4.50 13.07
N LEU A 111 -1.58 4.57 12.08
CA LEU A 111 -1.25 3.45 11.20
C LEU A 111 0.20 2.99 11.40
N ALA A 112 0.40 1.68 11.52
CA ALA A 112 1.72 1.08 11.69
C ALA A 112 1.82 -0.27 10.98
N THR A 113 2.93 -0.53 10.27
CA THR A 113 3.28 -1.91 9.88
C THR A 113 4.02 -2.57 11.03
N VAL A 114 3.55 -3.76 11.45
CA VAL A 114 4.01 -4.44 12.66
C VAL A 114 5.48 -4.88 12.61
N SER A 115 6.04 -5.19 13.78
CA SER A 115 7.42 -5.65 13.93
C SER A 115 7.79 -6.78 12.96
N GLY A 116 8.98 -6.70 12.40
CA GLY A 116 9.49 -7.68 11.44
C GLY A 116 8.87 -7.61 10.04
N ASP A 117 7.89 -6.75 9.81
CA ASP A 117 7.26 -6.57 8.49
C ASP A 117 7.64 -5.21 7.88
N VAL A 118 7.86 -5.22 6.56
CA VAL A 118 8.33 -4.06 5.77
C VAL A 118 7.33 -3.61 4.72
N HIS A 119 6.26 -4.37 4.52
CA HIS A 119 5.31 -4.10 3.46
C HIS A 119 4.41 -2.92 3.86
N ASP A 120 4.48 -1.85 3.07
CA ASP A 120 3.85 -0.56 3.38
C ASP A 120 2.97 0.00 2.26
N ILE A 121 3.01 -0.56 1.06
CA ILE A 121 2.22 -0.05 -0.09
C ILE A 121 0.73 0.02 0.27
N GLY A 122 0.16 -1.07 0.80
CA GLY A 122 -1.24 -1.11 1.23
C GLY A 122 -1.55 -0.15 2.40
N LYS A 123 -0.64 -0.06 3.39
CA LYS A 123 -0.78 0.89 4.51
C LYS A 123 -0.83 2.34 4.03
N ASN A 124 0.05 2.70 3.10
CA ASN A 124 0.13 4.06 2.57
C ASN A 124 -1.07 4.38 1.67
N LEU A 125 -1.62 3.39 0.97
CA LEU A 125 -2.89 3.57 0.25
C LEU A 125 -4.04 3.85 1.22
N VAL A 126 -4.13 3.11 2.33
CA VAL A 126 -5.13 3.36 3.38
C VAL A 126 -4.94 4.74 4.02
N ASP A 127 -3.70 5.18 4.26
CA ASP A 127 -3.38 6.53 4.73
C ASP A 127 -3.95 7.60 3.80
N ILE A 128 -3.67 7.52 2.50
CA ILE A 128 -4.17 8.45 1.49
C ILE A 128 -5.71 8.46 1.48
N ILE A 129 -6.35 7.29 1.46
CA ILE A 129 -7.81 7.16 1.42
C ILE A 129 -8.43 7.82 2.66
N LEU A 130 -7.90 7.54 3.86
CA LEU A 130 -8.42 8.10 5.11
C LEU A 130 -8.23 9.62 5.16
N SER A 131 -7.02 10.09 4.82
CA SER A 131 -6.69 11.52 4.78
C SER A 131 -7.60 12.28 3.81
N ASN A 132 -7.84 11.72 2.61
CA ASN A 132 -8.75 12.31 1.63
C ASN A 132 -10.22 12.28 2.06
N ASN A 133 -10.58 11.43 3.02
CA ASN A 133 -11.95 11.32 3.54
C ASN A 133 -12.16 12.11 4.85
N GLY A 134 -11.23 12.98 5.23
CA GLY A 134 -11.36 13.88 6.38
C GLY A 134 -10.94 13.25 7.71
N TYR A 135 -10.11 12.20 7.71
CA TYR A 135 -9.50 11.66 8.92
C TYR A 135 -8.09 12.23 9.13
N ARG A 136 -7.71 12.49 10.38
CA ARG A 136 -6.31 12.76 10.73
C ARG A 136 -5.55 11.45 10.83
N VAL A 137 -4.62 11.21 9.92
CA VAL A 137 -3.80 10.00 9.94
C VAL A 137 -2.43 10.27 10.57
N VAL A 138 -2.02 9.40 11.49
CA VAL A 138 -0.68 9.38 12.09
C VAL A 138 0.02 8.10 11.64
N ASN A 139 0.86 8.19 10.63
CA ASN A 139 1.55 7.04 10.06
C ASN A 139 2.96 6.91 10.64
N ILE A 140 3.18 5.94 11.54
CA ILE A 140 4.49 5.74 12.21
C ILE A 140 5.41 4.77 11.47
N GLY A 141 5.09 4.43 10.21
CA GLY A 141 5.98 3.68 9.33
C GLY A 141 5.92 2.16 9.52
N ILE A 142 7.08 1.51 9.36
CA ILE A 142 7.21 0.05 9.29
C ILE A 142 8.04 -0.54 10.42
N LYS A 143 7.98 -1.87 10.58
CA LYS A 143 8.70 -2.62 11.62
C LYS A 143 8.46 -2.10 13.04
N GLN A 144 7.25 -1.63 13.34
CA GLN A 144 6.95 -0.99 14.61
C GLN A 144 6.69 -2.03 15.71
N PRO A 145 7.45 -2.01 16.84
CA PRO A 145 7.12 -2.81 18.01
C PRO A 145 5.88 -2.24 18.71
N ILE A 146 5.20 -3.08 19.51
CA ILE A 146 3.99 -2.68 20.23
C ILE A 146 4.18 -1.47 21.13
N ASN A 147 5.32 -1.36 21.83
CA ASN A 147 5.60 -0.21 22.68
C ASN A 147 5.63 1.10 21.89
N ALA A 148 6.27 1.14 20.71
CA ALA A 148 6.28 2.32 19.86
C ALA A 148 4.87 2.69 19.37
N ILE A 149 4.04 1.69 19.05
CA ILE A 149 2.65 1.88 18.65
C ILE A 149 1.84 2.49 19.81
N LEU A 150 1.99 1.98 21.03
CA LEU A 150 1.29 2.47 22.22
C LEU A 150 1.76 3.86 22.64
N ASP A 151 3.07 4.13 22.57
CA ASP A 151 3.65 5.43 22.88
C ASP A 151 3.12 6.50 21.92
N ALA A 152 3.17 6.23 20.61
CA ALA A 152 2.64 7.13 19.61
C ALA A 152 1.11 7.31 19.73
N TRP A 153 0.37 6.26 20.11
CA TRP A 153 -1.06 6.36 20.37
C TRP A 153 -1.35 7.28 21.56
N ASN A 154 -0.57 7.18 22.64
CA ASN A 154 -0.69 8.04 23.82
C ASN A 154 -0.29 9.50 23.52
N GLU A 155 0.78 9.70 22.76
CA GLU A 155 1.29 11.01 22.36
C GLU A 155 0.29 11.74 21.46
N HIS A 156 -0.16 11.07 20.40
CA HIS A 156 -1.02 11.68 19.38
C HIS A 156 -2.51 11.56 19.68
N LYS A 157 -2.88 10.82 20.74
CA LYS A 157 -4.24 10.62 21.24
C LYS A 157 -5.23 10.23 20.14
N THR A 158 -4.85 9.31 19.25
CA THR A 158 -5.73 8.94 18.14
C THR A 158 -6.92 8.10 18.58
N ASP A 159 -8.02 8.14 17.84
CA ASP A 159 -9.26 7.42 18.17
C ASP A 159 -9.14 5.92 17.87
N ALA A 160 -8.36 5.54 16.86
CA ALA A 160 -8.11 4.15 16.48
C ALA A 160 -6.64 3.87 16.16
N ILE A 161 -6.29 2.58 16.18
CA ILE A 161 -5.00 2.03 15.74
C ILE A 161 -5.28 1.03 14.61
N GLY A 162 -4.69 1.25 13.44
CA GLY A 162 -4.65 0.32 12.32
C GLY A 162 -3.29 -0.35 12.21
N LEU A 163 -3.28 -1.69 12.20
CA LEU A 163 -2.06 -2.49 12.05
C LEU A 163 -2.01 -3.09 10.63
N SER A 164 -0.86 -2.94 9.98
CA SER A 164 -0.58 -3.51 8.65
C SER A 164 0.44 -4.64 8.74
N GLY A 165 0.28 -5.65 7.90
CA GLY A 165 1.19 -6.77 7.77
C GLY A 165 0.79 -7.69 6.61
N LEU A 166 1.78 -8.15 5.86
CA LEU A 166 1.60 -9.05 4.72
C LEU A 166 2.04 -10.48 5.05
N LEU A 167 3.01 -10.64 5.95
CA LEU A 167 3.57 -11.95 6.27
C LEU A 167 2.67 -12.76 7.20
N VAL A 168 2.73 -14.09 7.10
CA VAL A 168 2.02 -15.00 8.02
C VAL A 168 2.41 -14.74 9.48
N LYS A 169 3.67 -14.42 9.75
CA LYS A 169 4.13 -14.08 11.11
C LYS A 169 3.52 -12.77 11.63
N SER A 170 3.14 -11.86 10.75
CA SER A 170 2.59 -10.55 11.12
C SER A 170 1.24 -10.68 11.82
N THR A 171 0.39 -11.65 11.43
CA THR A 171 -0.89 -11.88 12.10
C THR A 171 -0.72 -12.40 13.53
N LEU A 172 0.30 -13.21 13.78
CA LEU A 172 0.65 -13.65 15.15
C LEU A 172 1.09 -12.47 16.00
N ILE A 173 1.94 -11.58 15.46
CA ILE A 173 2.37 -10.36 16.13
C ILE A 173 1.16 -9.46 16.43
N MET A 174 0.25 -9.28 15.48
CA MET A 174 -0.98 -8.50 15.70
C MET A 174 -1.84 -9.09 16.82
N LYS A 175 -1.98 -10.42 16.88
CA LYS A 175 -2.71 -11.10 17.96
C LYS A 175 -2.04 -10.85 19.31
N ASP A 176 -0.72 -10.95 19.38
CA ASP A 176 0.03 -10.74 20.63
C ASP A 176 -0.06 -9.27 21.07
N ASN A 177 0.01 -8.32 20.14
CA ASN A 177 -0.22 -6.89 20.40
C ASN A 177 -1.60 -6.63 21.05
N LEU A 178 -2.64 -7.36 20.66
CA LEU A 178 -3.98 -7.23 21.26
C LEU A 178 -4.03 -7.74 22.70
N LEU A 179 -3.16 -8.67 23.09
CA LEU A 179 -3.11 -9.19 24.45
C LEU A 179 -2.39 -8.23 25.40
N GLU A 180 -1.35 -7.56 24.90
CA GLU A 180 -0.53 -6.59 25.64
C GLU A 180 -1.19 -5.21 25.80
N ARG A 181 -2.31 -4.96 25.11
CA ARG A 181 -3.01 -3.68 25.18
C ARG A 181 -3.46 -3.35 26.61
N PRO A 182 -3.27 -2.10 27.09
CA PRO A 182 -3.75 -1.68 28.39
C PRO A 182 -5.27 -1.84 28.52
N GLY A 183 -5.78 -2.03 29.74
CA GLY A 183 -7.20 -2.30 30.04
C GLY A 183 -8.18 -1.29 29.42
N ARG A 184 -7.75 -0.05 29.14
CA ARG A 184 -8.54 0.99 28.48
C ARG A 184 -8.97 0.62 27.04
N LEU A 185 -8.19 -0.20 26.33
CA LEU A 185 -8.57 -0.75 25.02
C LEU A 185 -9.43 -2.03 25.11
N ARG A 186 -9.46 -2.70 26.27
CA ARG A 186 -10.31 -3.88 26.50
C ARG A 186 -11.77 -3.52 26.76
N GLY A 187 -12.07 -2.27 27.16
CA GLY A 187 -13.40 -1.81 27.57
C GLY A 187 -14.01 -0.70 26.72
N ALA A 188 -13.48 -0.38 25.53
CA ALA A 188 -14.14 0.56 24.63
C ALA A 188 -15.54 0.03 24.31
N PRO A 189 -16.63 0.79 24.56
CA PRO A 189 -17.98 0.30 24.39
C PRO A 189 -18.17 -0.10 22.93
N HIS A 190 -18.61 -1.35 22.71
CA HIS A 190 -19.22 -1.71 21.43
C HIS A 190 -20.37 -0.72 21.20
N HIS A 191 -20.23 0.19 20.25
CA HIS A 191 -21.37 0.90 19.68
C HIS A 191 -22.17 -0.09 18.82
N GLY A 192 -22.77 -1.08 19.47
CA GLY A 192 -23.95 -1.77 18.99
C GLY A 192 -25.12 -0.85 19.26
N GLY A 193 -25.66 -0.24 18.21
CA GLY A 193 -26.87 0.55 18.31
C GLY A 193 -28.01 -0.32 18.82
N THR A 194 -28.46 -0.06 20.04
CA THR A 194 -29.83 -0.35 20.46
C THR A 194 -30.61 0.96 20.43
N SER A 195 -31.19 1.23 19.25
CA SER A 195 -32.43 1.98 19.18
C SER A 195 -33.49 1.22 19.98
N GLN A 196 -33.84 1.71 21.17
CA GLN A 196 -35.16 1.45 21.73
C GLN A 196 -35.82 2.76 22.09
N HIS A 197 -36.81 3.05 21.24
CA HIS A 197 -37.92 3.98 21.31
C HIS A 197 -38.14 4.72 22.62
N ALA A 198 -38.20 6.05 22.45
CA ALA A 198 -39.06 6.93 23.21
C ALA A 198 -40.48 6.35 23.37
N ARG A 199 -40.93 6.31 24.62
CA ARG A 199 -42.30 6.59 25.02
C ARG A 199 -42.24 7.48 26.26
#